data_AF-R1GK40-F1
#
_entry.id   AF-R1GK40-F1
#
_cell.length_a   1.000
_cell.length_b   1.000
_cell.length_c   1.000
_cell.angle_alpha   90.00
_cell.angle_beta   90.00
_cell.angle_gamma   90.00
#
_symmetry.space_group_name_H-M   'P 1'
#
loop_
_entity.id
_entity.type
_entity.pdbx_description
1 polymer ?
#
loop_
_entity_poly.entity_id
_entity_poly.type
_entity_poly.pdbx_seq_one_letter_code
_entity_poly.pdbx_strand_id
1 'polypeptide(L)'
;MANYLIAISGHEGTNWQIKGTALACYTLATSTLVFNTKYAYWFSNGVGVIKICTLLFVILTGFVVLGGHTKVEDPKANFQDAWSGSSNASAYGMTIALYRIIFSYGGYNNAFNVANEVKNPVRSLKIYATAALTTVYILYMFANVAFFAAVPKEELENSGLTAASLFFKAVFGDSGAVRGLNFLIALASFGNMIAVIIVNDLAIFPNALFNLAMAVGIYIVRWRRRKADLPEPEFKAWHVVIIFNILIQLYLLIMPWYPPAGGQYAGDVSFWYATYAVTGVGM
;
A
#
# COMPACT_ATOMS: atom_id res chain seq x y z
N MET A 1 -2.99 -6.58 7.13
CA MET A 1 -2.19 -6.57 8.39
C MET A 1 -3.00 -6.99 9.61
N ALA A 2 -4.02 -6.23 10.05
CA ALA A 2 -4.78 -6.53 11.27
C ALA A 2 -5.35 -7.96 11.30
N ASN A 3 -5.94 -8.42 10.20
CA ASN A 3 -6.43 -9.81 10.08
C ASN A 3 -5.31 -10.85 10.27
N TYR A 4 -4.09 -10.60 9.79
CA TYR A 4 -2.96 -11.53 10.00
C TYR A 4 -2.51 -11.56 11.45
N LEU A 5 -2.39 -10.40 12.09
CA LEU A 5 -1.98 -10.32 13.49
C LEU A 5 -2.96 -11.05 14.41
N ILE A 6 -4.26 -10.91 14.13
CA ILE A 6 -5.29 -11.62 14.90
C ILE A 6 -5.30 -13.10 14.54
N ALA A 7 -5.19 -13.46 13.26
CA ALA A 7 -5.12 -14.87 12.84
C ALA A 7 -3.93 -15.64 13.45
N ILE A 8 -2.79 -14.98 13.69
CA ILE A 8 -1.63 -15.58 14.38
C ILE A 8 -1.99 -16.02 15.81
N SER A 9 -2.91 -15.33 16.46
CA SER A 9 -3.39 -15.68 17.80
C SER A 9 -4.35 -16.88 17.82
N GLY A 10 -4.77 -17.39 16.65
CA GLY A 10 -5.59 -18.59 16.53
C GLY A 10 -7.10 -18.36 16.62
N HIS A 11 -7.55 -17.12 16.55
CA HIS A 11 -8.98 -16.75 16.56
C HIS A 11 -9.28 -15.75 15.45
N GLU A 12 -10.54 -15.70 15.00
CA GLU A 12 -11.02 -14.64 14.12
C GLU A 12 -11.35 -13.38 14.94
N GLY A 13 -10.88 -12.23 14.45
CA GLY A 13 -11.09 -10.95 15.14
C GLY A 13 -12.49 -10.41 14.91
N THR A 14 -13.10 -9.89 15.98
CA THR A 14 -14.30 -9.07 15.83
C THR A 14 -14.00 -7.80 15.02
N ASN A 15 -15.02 -7.22 14.40
CA ASN A 15 -14.88 -5.97 13.62
C ASN A 15 -14.20 -4.84 14.42
N TRP A 16 -14.45 -4.75 15.72
CA TRP A 16 -13.83 -3.76 16.60
C TRP A 16 -12.36 -4.07 16.89
N GLN A 17 -12.00 -5.34 17.10
CA GLN A 17 -10.61 -5.75 17.30
C GLN A 17 -9.77 -5.50 16.03
N ILE A 18 -10.31 -5.78 14.85
CA ILE A 18 -9.63 -5.52 13.57
C ILE A 18 -9.39 -4.02 13.41
N LYS A 19 -10.43 -3.19 13.64
CA LYS A 19 -10.32 -1.72 13.54
C LYS A 19 -9.34 -1.15 14.57
N GLY A 20 -9.41 -1.59 15.83
CA GLY A 20 -8.50 -1.15 16.89
C GLY A 20 -7.04 -1.51 16.59
N THR A 21 -6.79 -2.74 16.13
CA THR A 21 -5.46 -3.19 15.72
C THR A 21 -4.94 -2.37 14.53
N ALA A 22 -5.79 -2.11 13.54
CA ALA A 22 -5.43 -1.28 12.40
C ALA A 22 -5.04 0.15 12.82
N LEU A 23 -5.81 0.78 13.72
CA LEU A 23 -5.52 2.10 14.26
C LEU A 23 -4.19 2.11 15.01
N ALA A 24 -3.96 1.13 15.89
CA ALA A 24 -2.70 1.01 16.64
C ALA A 24 -1.49 0.87 15.71
N CYS A 25 -1.59 0.04 14.67
CA CYS A 25 -0.52 -0.12 13.67
C CYS A 25 -0.24 1.20 12.95
N TYR A 26 -1.29 1.92 12.55
CA TYR A 26 -1.15 3.20 11.85
C TYR A 26 -0.49 4.26 12.72
N THR A 27 -0.92 4.37 13.98
CA THR A 27 -0.32 5.27 14.98
C THR A 27 1.15 4.93 15.19
N LEU A 28 1.50 3.64 15.35
CA LEU A 28 2.89 3.21 15.54
C LEU A 28 3.79 3.53 14.34
N ALA A 29 3.31 3.27 13.12
CA ALA A 29 4.06 3.64 11.92
C ALA A 29 4.29 5.15 11.87
N THR A 30 3.22 5.94 12.09
CA THR A 30 3.31 7.41 12.09
C THR A 30 4.29 7.90 13.14
N SER A 31 4.21 7.42 14.38
CA SER A 31 5.15 7.79 15.45
C SER A 31 6.60 7.42 15.09
N THR A 32 6.82 6.25 14.49
CA THR A 32 8.18 5.83 14.07
C THR A 32 8.79 6.81 13.08
N LEU A 33 8.00 7.30 12.11
CA LEU A 33 8.46 8.33 11.18
C LEU A 33 8.74 9.67 11.88
N VAL A 34 7.86 10.09 12.80
CA VAL A 34 7.99 11.37 13.54
C VAL A 34 9.28 11.40 14.36
N PHE A 35 9.69 10.29 14.97
CA PHE A 35 10.89 10.25 15.80
C PHE A 35 12.17 10.02 14.99
N ASN A 36 12.13 9.22 13.92
CA ASN A 36 13.32 8.99 13.10
C ASN A 36 13.00 8.46 11.69
N THR A 37 13.04 9.36 10.73
CA THR A 37 12.82 9.06 9.31
C THR A 37 13.84 8.05 8.76
N LYS A 38 15.12 8.17 9.14
CA LYS A 38 16.20 7.30 8.66
C LYS A 38 16.02 5.83 9.06
N TYR A 39 15.61 5.58 10.30
CA TYR A 39 15.28 4.22 10.73
C TYR A 39 14.04 3.68 10.00
N ALA A 40 13.03 4.50 9.74
CA ALA A 40 11.85 4.10 8.98
C ALA A 40 12.21 3.67 7.55
N TYR A 41 13.09 4.41 6.86
CA TYR A 41 13.62 4.01 5.55
C TYR A 41 14.38 2.67 5.59
N TRP A 42 15.32 2.51 6.53
CA TRP A 42 16.08 1.27 6.69
C TRP A 42 15.17 0.07 6.99
N PHE A 43 14.20 0.26 7.88
CA PHE A 43 13.22 -0.75 8.22
C PHE A 43 12.36 -1.13 7.01
N SER A 44 11.83 -0.14 6.29
CA SER A 44 11.01 -0.35 5.09
C SER A 44 11.77 -1.14 4.01
N ASN A 45 13.03 -0.77 3.75
CA ASN A 45 13.89 -1.49 2.81
C ASN A 45 14.16 -2.94 3.25
N GLY A 46 14.47 -3.15 4.53
CA GLY A 46 14.67 -4.49 5.09
C GLY A 46 13.43 -5.37 4.95
N VAL A 47 12.25 -4.82 5.26
CA VAL A 47 10.97 -5.51 5.06
C VAL A 47 10.70 -5.77 3.57
N GLY A 48 11.10 -4.87 2.67
CA GLY A 48 11.03 -5.05 1.23
C GLY A 48 11.82 -6.28 0.76
N VAL A 49 13.04 -6.46 1.26
CA VAL A 49 13.86 -7.66 0.98
C VAL A 49 13.17 -8.93 1.50
N ILE A 50 12.69 -8.90 2.75
CA ILE A 50 11.96 -10.03 3.35
C ILE A 50 10.74 -10.41 2.50
N LYS A 51 9.99 -9.42 1.99
CA LYS A 51 8.82 -9.63 1.13
C LYS A 51 9.20 -10.35 -0.17
N ILE A 52 10.29 -9.95 -0.82
CA ILE A 52 10.78 -10.60 -2.05
C ILE A 52 11.24 -12.02 -1.74
N CYS A 53 12.02 -12.23 -0.68
CA CYS A 53 12.46 -13.57 -0.26
C CYS A 53 11.27 -14.49 0.05
N THR A 54 10.26 -13.98 0.75
CA THR A 54 9.04 -14.74 1.09
C THR A 54 8.26 -15.11 -0.17
N LEU A 55 8.15 -14.18 -1.13
CA LEU A 55 7.48 -14.46 -2.42
C LEU A 55 8.24 -15.51 -3.24
N LEU A 56 9.56 -15.42 -3.32
CA LEU A 56 10.39 -16.42 -3.98
C LEU A 56 10.28 -17.79 -3.30
N PHE A 57 10.25 -17.82 -1.97
CA PHE A 57 10.03 -19.04 -1.20
C PHE A 57 8.69 -19.70 -1.54
N VAL A 58 7.60 -18.92 -1.62
CA VAL A 58 6.27 -19.42 -2.06
C VAL A 58 6.34 -20.01 -3.47
N ILE A 59 6.96 -19.30 -4.40
CA ILE A 59 7.11 -19.74 -5.80
C ILE A 59 7.88 -21.07 -5.87
N LEU A 60 9.05 -21.14 -5.25
CA LEU A 60 9.88 -22.34 -5.25
C LEU A 60 9.16 -23.52 -4.59
N THR A 61 8.49 -23.28 -3.46
CA THR A 61 7.68 -24.30 -2.79
C THR A 61 6.53 -24.78 -3.68
N GLY A 62 5.85 -23.89 -4.40
CA GLY A 62 4.80 -24.26 -5.35
C GLY A 62 5.30 -25.17 -6.48
N PHE A 63 6.49 -24.94 -7.01
CA PHE A 63 7.10 -25.84 -7.99
C PHE A 63 7.46 -27.20 -7.39
N VAL A 64 7.91 -27.24 -6.13
CA VAL A 64 8.14 -28.51 -5.41
C VAL A 64 6.83 -29.28 -5.19
N VAL A 65 5.73 -28.58 -4.89
CA VAL A 65 4.38 -29.14 -4.79
C VAL A 65 3.95 -29.74 -6.14
N LEU A 66 4.08 -29.01 -7.25
CA LEU A 66 3.79 -29.51 -8.60
C LEU A 66 4.64 -30.74 -8.99
N GLY A 67 5.86 -30.83 -8.45
CA GLY A 67 6.74 -31.98 -8.61
C GLY A 67 6.35 -33.20 -7.79
N GLY A 68 5.32 -33.11 -6.94
CA GLY A 68 4.82 -34.23 -6.12
C GLY A 68 5.65 -34.50 -4.85
N HIS A 69 6.56 -33.61 -4.47
CA HIS A 69 7.45 -33.81 -3.31
C HIS A 69 6.87 -33.25 -1.99
N THR A 70 5.54 -33.18 -1.86
CA THR A 70 4.86 -32.62 -0.67
C THR A 70 3.66 -33.47 -0.28
N LYS A 71 2.97 -33.09 0.81
CA LYS A 71 1.78 -33.78 1.33
C LYS A 71 0.49 -33.47 0.56
N VAL A 72 0.55 -32.60 -0.45
CA VAL A 72 -0.60 -32.24 -1.28
C VAL A 72 -0.92 -33.42 -2.20
N GLU A 73 -2.14 -33.96 -2.11
CA GLU A 73 -2.53 -35.21 -2.78
C GLU A 73 -2.63 -35.06 -4.31
N ASP A 74 -3.30 -34.02 -4.82
CA ASP A 74 -3.38 -33.75 -6.26
C ASP A 74 -3.00 -32.29 -6.59
N PRO A 75 -1.71 -32.03 -6.82
CA PRO A 75 -1.22 -30.71 -7.21
C PRO A 75 -1.72 -30.19 -8.56
N LYS A 76 -2.29 -31.06 -9.40
CA LYS A 76 -2.70 -30.73 -10.77
C LYS A 76 -4.20 -30.55 -10.91
N ALA A 77 -5.00 -30.86 -9.89
CA ALA A 77 -6.46 -30.81 -9.91
C ALA A 77 -7.00 -29.50 -10.50
N ASN A 78 -6.52 -28.36 -9.99
CA ASN A 78 -6.99 -27.03 -10.41
C ASN A 78 -6.62 -26.67 -11.86
N PHE A 79 -5.71 -27.40 -12.51
CA PHE A 79 -5.24 -27.13 -13.86
C PHE A 79 -5.91 -27.97 -14.95
N GLN A 80 -6.68 -29.01 -14.58
CA GLN A 80 -7.31 -29.91 -15.54
C GLN A 80 -8.57 -29.30 -16.17
N ASP A 81 -9.43 -28.66 -15.36
CA ASP A 81 -10.68 -28.02 -15.81
C ASP A 81 -10.74 -26.52 -15.44
N ALA A 82 -9.81 -25.74 -16.00
CA ALA A 82 -9.63 -24.33 -15.66
C ALA A 82 -10.88 -23.45 -15.88
N TRP A 83 -11.77 -23.84 -16.81
CA TRP A 83 -12.99 -23.10 -17.14
C TRP A 83 -14.24 -23.55 -16.38
N SER A 84 -14.12 -24.56 -15.51
CA SER A 84 -15.24 -25.05 -14.68
C SER A 84 -15.83 -23.94 -13.82
N GLY A 85 -17.15 -23.82 -13.78
CA GLY A 85 -17.86 -22.78 -13.01
C GLY A 85 -17.87 -21.39 -13.65
N SER A 86 -17.27 -21.20 -14.84
CA SER A 86 -17.30 -19.91 -15.57
C SER A 86 -18.70 -19.50 -16.01
N SER A 87 -19.65 -20.45 -16.13
CA SER A 87 -21.06 -20.19 -16.43
C SER A 87 -21.78 -19.34 -15.38
N ASN A 88 -21.29 -19.33 -14.13
CA ASN A 88 -21.84 -18.53 -13.04
C ASN A 88 -21.19 -17.14 -12.96
N ALA A 89 -20.22 -16.83 -13.82
CA ALA A 89 -19.51 -15.56 -13.81
C ALA A 89 -20.42 -14.44 -14.32
N SER A 90 -20.76 -13.50 -13.42
CA SER A 90 -21.48 -12.29 -13.79
C SER A 90 -20.52 -11.20 -14.29
N ALA A 91 -21.02 -10.28 -15.12
CA ALA A 91 -20.28 -9.08 -15.52
C ALA A 91 -19.80 -8.25 -14.32
N TYR A 92 -20.62 -8.21 -13.26
CA TYR A 92 -20.25 -7.58 -11.98
C TYR A 92 -19.07 -8.30 -11.31
N GLY A 93 -19.12 -9.63 -11.20
CA GLY A 93 -18.05 -10.43 -10.62
C GLY A 93 -16.72 -10.27 -11.37
N MET A 94 -16.76 -10.28 -12.71
CA MET A 94 -15.58 -10.02 -13.54
C MET A 94 -15.00 -8.61 -13.31
N THR A 95 -15.87 -7.60 -13.18
CA THR A 95 -15.43 -6.22 -12.90
C THR A 95 -14.73 -6.10 -11.56
N ILE A 96 -15.28 -6.72 -10.51
CA ILE A 96 -14.67 -6.75 -9.17
C ILE A 96 -13.33 -7.51 -9.19
N ALA A 97 -13.24 -8.61 -9.92
CA ALA A 97 -12.00 -9.36 -10.09
C ALA A 97 -10.91 -8.52 -10.78
N LEU A 98 -11.24 -7.85 -11.89
CA LEU A 98 -10.32 -6.94 -12.58
C LEU A 98 -9.85 -5.80 -11.68
N TYR A 99 -10.75 -5.21 -10.89
CA TYR A 99 -10.37 -4.17 -9.93
C TYR A 99 -9.37 -4.68 -8.88
N ARG A 100 -9.58 -5.88 -8.33
CA ARG A 100 -8.65 -6.51 -7.38
C ARG A 100 -7.29 -6.84 -8.01
N ILE A 101 -7.28 -7.27 -9.27
CA ILE A 101 -6.05 -7.51 -10.04
C ILE A 101 -5.30 -6.18 -10.23
N ILE A 102 -5.96 -5.15 -10.74
CA ILE A 102 -5.34 -3.82 -10.94
C ILE A 102 -4.79 -3.27 -9.62
N PHE A 103 -5.53 -3.40 -8.53
CA PHE A 103 -5.09 -2.98 -7.20
C PHE A 103 -3.81 -3.70 -6.76
N SER A 104 -3.63 -4.98 -7.13
CA SER A 104 -2.43 -5.76 -6.78
C SER A 104 -1.16 -5.26 -7.50
N TYR A 105 -1.30 -4.64 -8.67
CA TYR A 105 -0.23 -3.97 -9.42
C TYR A 105 -0.07 -2.49 -9.06
N GLY A 106 -0.87 -1.98 -8.11
CA GLY A 106 -0.79 -0.61 -7.63
C GLY A 106 0.55 -0.29 -6.97
N GLY A 107 0.87 1.01 -6.90
CA GLY A 107 2.08 1.52 -6.25
C GLY A 107 3.19 1.98 -7.20
N TYR A 108 3.11 1.67 -8.49
CA TYR A 108 4.07 2.18 -9.48
C TYR A 108 4.06 3.72 -9.56
N ASN A 109 2.93 4.36 -9.27
CA ASN A 109 2.80 5.82 -9.24
C ASN A 109 3.73 6.48 -8.21
N ASN A 110 4.06 5.77 -7.12
CA ASN A 110 4.97 6.27 -6.09
C ASN A 110 6.39 6.52 -6.63
N ALA A 111 6.80 5.82 -7.68
CA ALA A 111 8.10 6.06 -8.33
C ALA A 111 8.14 7.41 -9.06
N PHE A 112 6.99 7.94 -9.50
CA PHE A 112 6.92 9.26 -10.10
C PHE A 112 7.04 10.38 -9.07
N ASN A 113 6.54 10.16 -7.84
CA ASN A 113 6.65 11.13 -6.73
C ASN A 113 8.10 11.37 -6.28
N VAL A 114 9.02 10.48 -6.62
CA VAL A 114 10.46 10.62 -6.33
C VAL A 114 11.29 10.81 -7.59
N ALA A 115 10.66 11.05 -8.75
CA ALA A 115 11.35 11.17 -10.03
C ALA A 115 12.44 12.25 -10.02
N ASN A 116 12.17 13.36 -9.32
CA ASN A 116 13.12 14.48 -9.21
C ASN A 116 14.39 14.14 -8.41
N GLU A 117 14.37 13.10 -7.58
CA GLU A 117 15.56 12.60 -6.87
C GLU A 117 16.41 11.63 -7.72
N VAL A 118 15.86 11.16 -8.84
CA VAL A 118 16.50 10.18 -9.72
C VAL A 118 17.34 10.89 -10.78
N LYS A 119 18.62 10.54 -10.89
CA LYS A 119 19.47 11.00 -12.00
C LYS A 119 18.90 10.53 -13.34
N ASN A 120 18.69 11.45 -14.28
CA ASN A 120 18.10 11.20 -15.60
C ASN A 120 16.71 10.52 -15.54
N PRO A 121 15.69 11.19 -14.98
CA PRO A 121 14.42 10.55 -14.62
C PRO A 121 13.69 9.93 -15.82
N VAL A 122 13.64 10.60 -16.96
CA VAL A 122 12.91 10.11 -18.16
C VAL A 122 13.43 8.76 -18.64
N ARG A 123 14.76 8.62 -18.77
CA ARG A 123 15.39 7.37 -19.22
C ARG A 123 15.31 6.29 -18.15
N SER A 124 15.60 6.65 -16.90
CA SER A 124 15.59 5.73 -15.77
C SER A 124 14.19 5.17 -15.54
N LEU A 125 13.15 6.01 -15.48
CA LEU A 125 11.77 5.56 -15.31
C LEU A 125 11.31 4.68 -16.48
N LYS A 126 11.60 5.04 -17.72
CA LYS A 126 11.19 4.23 -18.88
C LYS A 126 11.78 2.82 -18.86
N ILE A 127 13.01 2.65 -18.40
CA ILE A 127 13.67 1.34 -18.35
C ILE A 127 13.27 0.59 -17.08
N TYR A 128 13.51 1.20 -15.92
CA TYR A 128 13.38 0.53 -14.63
C TYR A 128 11.91 0.35 -14.20
N ALA A 129 11.01 1.28 -14.53
CA ALA A 129 9.59 1.08 -14.22
C ALA A 129 9.00 -0.05 -15.06
N THR A 130 9.33 -0.12 -16.36
CA THR A 130 8.90 -1.23 -17.22
C THR A 130 9.52 -2.55 -16.75
N ALA A 131 10.82 -2.59 -16.49
CA ALA A 131 11.48 -3.80 -15.97
C ALA A 131 10.89 -4.26 -14.63
N ALA A 132 10.60 -3.34 -13.71
CA ALA A 132 9.97 -3.65 -12.43
C ALA A 132 8.56 -4.22 -12.62
N LEU A 133 7.71 -3.59 -13.45
CA LEU A 133 6.36 -4.07 -13.73
C LEU A 133 6.36 -5.45 -14.40
N THR A 134 7.24 -5.67 -15.38
CA THR A 134 7.39 -6.98 -16.02
C THR A 134 7.87 -8.04 -15.05
N THR A 135 8.81 -7.70 -14.16
CA THR A 135 9.30 -8.63 -13.12
C THR A 135 8.19 -8.98 -12.13
N VAL A 136 7.43 -7.99 -11.66
CA VAL A 136 6.28 -8.20 -10.77
C VAL A 136 5.22 -9.08 -11.44
N TYR A 137 4.93 -8.84 -12.71
CA TYR A 137 4.01 -9.68 -13.50
C TYR A 137 4.45 -11.15 -13.50
N ILE A 138 5.73 -11.43 -13.80
CA ILE A 138 6.26 -12.80 -13.83
C ILE A 138 6.17 -13.45 -12.44
N LEU A 139 6.60 -12.74 -11.39
CA LEU A 139 6.56 -13.26 -10.02
C LEU A 139 5.13 -13.54 -9.55
N TYR A 140 4.18 -12.66 -9.87
CA TYR A 140 2.78 -12.84 -9.50
C TYR A 140 2.14 -13.99 -10.28
N MET A 141 2.48 -14.17 -11.56
CA MET A 141 2.02 -15.33 -12.31
C MET A 141 2.51 -16.65 -11.69
N PHE A 142 3.79 -16.73 -11.32
CA PHE A 142 4.31 -17.92 -10.65
C PHE A 142 3.74 -18.13 -9.25
N ALA A 143 3.47 -17.06 -8.50
CA ALA A 143 2.81 -17.17 -7.19
C ALA A 143 1.37 -17.70 -7.32
N ASN A 144 0.62 -17.27 -8.33
CA ASN A 144 -0.72 -17.82 -8.61
C ASN A 144 -0.66 -19.31 -8.97
N VAL A 145 0.32 -19.72 -9.79
CA VAL A 145 0.58 -21.14 -10.08
C VAL A 145 0.87 -21.91 -8.78
N ALA A 146 1.69 -21.36 -7.89
CA ALA A 146 1.97 -21.99 -6.59
C ALA A 146 0.70 -22.14 -5.73
N PHE A 147 -0.15 -21.12 -5.66
CA PHE A 147 -1.40 -21.18 -4.92
C PHE A 147 -2.36 -22.24 -5.47
N PHE A 148 -2.55 -22.28 -6.80
CA PHE A 148 -3.40 -23.28 -7.43
C PHE A 148 -2.80 -24.69 -7.37
N ALA A 149 -1.50 -24.84 -7.22
CA ALA A 149 -0.88 -26.15 -7.04
C ALA A 149 -1.10 -26.73 -5.64
N ALA A 150 -1.24 -25.89 -4.60
CA ALA A 150 -1.29 -26.38 -3.22
C ALA A 150 -2.67 -26.29 -2.56
N VAL A 151 -3.53 -25.37 -2.99
CA VAL A 151 -4.81 -25.08 -2.32
C VAL A 151 -5.98 -25.43 -3.24
N PRO A 152 -6.96 -26.24 -2.79
CA PRO A 152 -8.17 -26.53 -3.57
C PRO A 152 -8.93 -25.25 -3.94
N LYS A 153 -9.53 -25.22 -5.14
CA LYS A 153 -10.32 -24.07 -5.64
C LYS A 153 -11.42 -23.64 -4.67
N GLU A 154 -12.15 -24.58 -4.08
CA GLU A 154 -13.25 -24.30 -3.15
C GLU A 154 -12.77 -23.58 -1.89
N GLU A 155 -11.58 -23.93 -1.38
CA GLU A 155 -10.99 -23.24 -0.24
C GLU A 155 -10.55 -21.82 -0.62
N LEU A 156 -9.98 -21.62 -1.82
CA LEU A 156 -9.60 -20.30 -2.32
C LEU A 156 -10.82 -19.37 -2.47
N GLU A 157 -11.94 -19.91 -2.99
CA GLU A 157 -13.19 -19.16 -3.20
C GLU A 157 -13.86 -18.75 -1.87
N ASN A 158 -13.85 -19.64 -0.87
CA ASN A 158 -14.50 -19.39 0.42
C ASN A 158 -13.56 -18.75 1.47
N SER A 159 -12.32 -18.43 1.08
CA SER A 159 -11.32 -17.91 2.01
C SER A 159 -11.58 -16.46 2.45
N GLY A 160 -11.84 -16.28 3.75
CA GLY A 160 -11.77 -14.96 4.42
C GLY A 160 -10.33 -14.55 4.78
N LEU A 161 -9.46 -15.55 4.94
CA LEU A 161 -8.01 -15.40 5.10
C LEU A 161 -7.32 -15.38 3.73
N THR A 162 -6.19 -14.70 3.61
CA THR A 162 -5.52 -14.54 2.31
C THR A 162 -4.91 -15.85 1.81
N ALA A 163 -4.88 -16.05 0.48
CA ALA A 163 -4.35 -17.25 -0.21
C ALA A 163 -3.02 -17.81 0.32
N ALA A 164 -2.08 -16.94 0.72
CA ALA A 164 -0.78 -17.39 1.24
C ALA A 164 -0.86 -18.13 2.58
N SER A 165 -1.79 -17.79 3.47
CA SER A 165 -1.98 -18.51 4.74
C SER A 165 -2.54 -19.91 4.50
N LEU A 166 -3.47 -20.05 3.54
CA LEU A 166 -3.99 -21.36 3.13
C LEU A 166 -2.90 -22.19 2.48
N PHE A 167 -2.09 -21.58 1.61
CA PHE A 167 -0.94 -22.23 0.99
C PHE A 167 0.03 -22.80 2.03
N PHE A 168 0.43 -22.00 3.03
CA PHE A 168 1.35 -22.49 4.06
C PHE A 168 0.74 -23.61 4.91
N LYS A 169 -0.56 -23.52 5.23
CA LYS A 169 -1.26 -24.56 5.97
C LYS A 169 -1.37 -25.85 5.15
N ALA A 170 -1.69 -25.76 3.85
CA ALA A 170 -1.80 -26.91 2.96
C ALA A 170 -0.44 -27.62 2.79
N VAL A 171 0.65 -26.87 2.62
CA VAL A 171 1.98 -27.46 2.37
C VAL A 171 2.67 -27.94 3.65
N PHE A 172 2.63 -27.15 4.72
CA PHE A 172 3.41 -27.40 5.94
C PHE A 172 2.57 -27.88 7.14
N GLY A 173 1.25 -27.91 7.02
CA GLY A 173 0.33 -28.24 8.10
C GLY A 173 0.22 -27.14 9.16
N ASP A 174 -0.56 -27.41 10.22
CA ASP A 174 -0.68 -26.50 11.36
C ASP A 174 0.55 -26.62 12.28
N SER A 175 1.57 -25.79 12.04
CA SER A 175 2.81 -25.77 12.82
C SER A 175 3.20 -24.36 13.26
N GLY A 176 4.11 -24.27 14.25
CA GLY A 176 4.69 -22.99 14.68
C GLY A 176 5.42 -22.25 13.55
N ALA A 177 5.99 -22.98 12.58
CA ALA A 177 6.62 -22.40 11.40
C ALA A 177 5.63 -21.63 10.52
N VAL A 178 4.41 -22.14 10.34
CA VAL A 178 3.34 -21.46 9.58
C VAL A 178 2.91 -20.16 10.27
N ARG A 179 2.88 -20.13 11.61
CA ARG A 179 2.63 -18.88 12.36
C ARG A 179 3.72 -17.85 12.09
N GLY A 180 4.98 -18.27 12.04
CA GLY A 180 6.11 -17.40 11.66
C GLY A 180 6.00 -16.87 10.23
N LEU A 181 5.64 -17.71 9.26
CA LEU A 181 5.44 -17.29 7.88
C LEU A 181 4.27 -16.29 7.73
N ASN A 182 3.17 -16.52 8.44
CA ASN A 182 2.05 -15.58 8.49
C ASN A 182 2.44 -14.24 9.13
N PHE A 183 3.33 -14.25 10.13
CA PHE A 183 3.92 -13.03 10.68
C PHE A 183 4.76 -12.27 9.65
N LEU A 184 5.53 -12.95 8.80
CA LEU A 184 6.27 -12.29 7.71
C LEU A 184 5.34 -11.57 6.73
N ILE A 185 4.16 -12.13 6.44
CA ILE A 185 3.16 -11.45 5.59
C ILE A 185 2.58 -10.22 6.30
N ALA A 186 2.31 -10.32 7.60
CA ALA A 186 1.87 -9.18 8.41
C ALA A 186 2.92 -8.06 8.41
N LEU A 187 4.20 -8.43 8.61
CA LEU A 187 5.34 -7.53 8.59
C LEU A 187 5.49 -6.86 7.22
N ALA A 188 5.37 -7.62 6.12
CA ALA A 188 5.39 -7.08 4.76
C ALA A 188 4.29 -6.04 4.52
N SER A 189 3.09 -6.28 5.06
CA SER A 189 1.99 -5.32 5.00
C SER A 189 2.31 -4.03 5.79
N PHE A 190 2.97 -4.16 6.94
CA PHE A 190 3.38 -3.03 7.76
C PHE A 190 4.47 -2.19 7.09
N GLY A 191 5.50 -2.83 6.51
CA GLY A 191 6.54 -2.14 5.76
C GLY A 191 5.99 -1.37 4.55
N ASN A 192 4.97 -1.93 3.87
CA ASN A 192 4.26 -1.21 2.81
C ASN A 192 3.55 0.04 3.33
N MET A 193 2.92 -0.03 4.51
CA MET A 193 2.28 1.14 5.13
C MET A 193 3.28 2.24 5.44
N ILE A 194 4.44 1.90 6.01
CA ILE A 194 5.54 2.85 6.25
C ILE A 194 6.03 3.46 4.93
N ALA A 195 6.27 2.65 3.90
CA ALA A 195 6.71 3.13 2.59
C ALA A 195 5.74 4.14 1.96
N VAL A 196 4.44 3.87 2.06
CA VAL A 196 3.41 4.76 1.53
C VAL A 196 3.37 6.08 2.31
N ILE A 197 3.48 6.06 3.64
CA ILE A 197 3.49 7.28 4.45
C ILE A 197 4.72 8.14 4.08
N ILE A 198 5.89 7.52 3.94
CA ILE A 198 7.13 8.17 3.51
C ILE A 198 6.95 8.87 2.15
N VAL A 199 6.45 8.16 1.14
CA VAL A 199 6.30 8.73 -0.22
C VAL A 199 5.22 9.80 -0.27
N ASN A 200 4.14 9.63 0.48
CA ASN A 200 3.07 10.60 0.52
C ASN A 200 3.55 11.96 1.07
N ASP A 201 4.54 11.95 1.97
CA ASP A 201 5.11 13.18 2.55
C ASP A 201 5.70 14.11 1.46
N LEU A 202 6.35 13.56 0.43
CA LEU A 202 6.88 14.35 -0.69
C LEU A 202 5.78 15.00 -1.54
N ALA A 203 4.62 14.34 -1.66
CA ALA A 203 3.49 14.83 -2.43
C ALA A 203 2.58 15.80 -1.63
N ILE A 204 2.90 16.09 -0.36
CA ILE A 204 2.09 16.99 0.48
C ILE A 204 2.08 18.41 -0.09
N PHE A 205 3.16 18.91 -0.67
CA PHE A 205 3.22 20.30 -1.17
C PHE A 205 2.22 20.61 -2.30
N PRO A 206 2.20 19.87 -3.43
CA PRO A 206 1.24 20.14 -4.49
C PRO A 206 -0.20 19.91 -4.03
N ASN A 207 -0.42 18.88 -3.19
CA ASN A 207 -1.74 18.63 -2.59
C ASN A 207 -2.18 19.76 -1.64
N ALA A 208 -1.28 20.29 -0.82
CA ALA A 208 -1.57 21.39 0.10
C ALA A 208 -1.90 22.67 -0.66
N LEU A 209 -1.19 22.96 -1.75
CA LEU A 209 -1.49 24.08 -2.64
C LEU A 209 -2.86 23.93 -3.31
N PHE A 210 -3.16 22.75 -3.87
CA PHE A 210 -4.47 22.47 -4.48
C PHE A 210 -5.61 22.55 -3.45
N ASN A 211 -5.43 21.97 -2.27
CA ASN A 211 -6.41 22.03 -1.19
C ASN A 211 -6.64 23.46 -0.68
N LEU A 212 -5.58 24.27 -0.58
CA LEU A 212 -5.68 25.69 -0.26
C LEU A 212 -6.49 26.43 -1.33
N ALA A 213 -6.18 26.20 -2.61
CA ALA A 213 -6.90 26.79 -3.73
C ALA A 213 -8.38 26.39 -3.74
N MET A 214 -8.70 25.12 -3.48
CA MET A 214 -10.09 24.66 -3.33
C MET A 214 -10.80 25.30 -2.14
N ALA A 215 -10.15 25.41 -0.99
CA ALA A 215 -10.73 26.02 0.21
C ALA A 215 -11.04 27.51 -0.01
N VAL A 216 -10.13 28.25 -0.66
CA VAL A 216 -10.37 29.63 -1.09
C VAL A 216 -11.47 29.68 -2.17
N GLY A 217 -11.47 28.74 -3.10
CA GLY A 217 -12.50 28.56 -4.13
C GLY A 217 -13.91 28.43 -3.56
N ILE A 218 -14.08 27.70 -2.45
CA ILE A 218 -15.37 27.59 -1.74
C ILE A 218 -15.85 28.99 -1.28
N TYR A 219 -14.96 29.83 -0.75
CA TYR A 219 -15.31 31.20 -0.37
C TYR A 219 -15.64 32.08 -1.57
N ILE A 220 -14.91 31.95 -2.68
CA ILE A 220 -15.20 32.65 -3.94
C ILE A 220 -16.58 32.25 -4.46
N VAL A 221 -16.91 30.95 -4.45
CA VAL A 221 -18.23 30.44 -4.86
C VAL A 221 -19.34 30.97 -3.95
N ARG A 222 -19.13 31.00 -2.63
CA ARG A 222 -20.09 31.60 -1.69
C ARG A 222 -20.32 33.07 -1.98
N TRP A 223 -19.25 33.82 -2.23
CA TRP A 223 -19.33 35.24 -2.57
C TRP A 223 -20.09 35.46 -3.89
N ARG A 224 -19.78 34.68 -4.93
CA ARG A 224 -20.48 34.75 -6.23
C ARG A 224 -21.97 34.37 -6.12
N ARG A 225 -22.30 33.31 -5.38
CA ARG A 225 -23.70 32.90 -5.15
C ARG A 225 -24.49 33.95 -4.37
N ARG A 226 -23.89 34.57 -3.35
CA ARG A 226 -24.52 35.71 -2.65
C ARG A 226 -24.74 36.90 -3.56
N LYS A 227 -23.81 37.18 -4.49
CA LYS A 227 -23.98 38.26 -5.47
C LYS A 227 -25.07 37.96 -6.52
N ALA A 228 -25.34 36.68 -6.78
CA ALA A 228 -26.31 36.22 -7.78
C ALA A 228 -27.69 35.83 -7.18
N ASP A 229 -27.91 36.09 -5.88
CA ASP A 229 -29.16 35.82 -5.15
C ASP A 229 -29.71 34.39 -5.32
N LEU A 230 -28.80 33.40 -5.36
CA LEU A 230 -29.15 32.00 -5.55
C LEU A 230 -29.60 31.33 -4.22
N PRO A 231 -30.54 30.37 -4.26
CA PRO A 231 -30.98 29.64 -3.07
C PRO A 231 -29.83 28.93 -2.35
N GLU A 232 -29.96 28.73 -1.03
CA GLU A 232 -28.93 28.10 -0.22
C GLU A 232 -28.69 26.63 -0.65
N PRO A 233 -27.43 26.18 -0.74
CA PRO A 233 -27.13 24.78 -1.03
C PRO A 233 -27.53 23.85 0.13
N GLU A 234 -28.06 22.69 -0.22
CA GLU A 234 -28.49 21.63 0.71
C GLU A 234 -27.34 21.10 1.59
N PHE A 235 -26.11 21.11 1.07
CA PHE A 235 -24.89 20.77 1.81
C PHE A 235 -23.96 21.98 1.95
N LYS A 236 -23.77 22.44 3.19
CA LYS A 236 -22.94 23.61 3.54
C LYS A 236 -21.73 23.18 4.37
N ALA A 237 -20.53 23.30 3.81
CA ALA A 237 -19.31 23.09 4.58
C ALA A 237 -19.19 24.15 5.70
N TRP A 238 -18.84 23.74 6.92
CA TRP A 238 -18.79 24.65 8.05
C TRP A 238 -17.59 25.61 7.96
N HIS A 239 -17.81 26.89 8.25
CA HIS A 239 -16.75 27.91 8.17
C HIS A 239 -15.53 27.57 9.03
N VAL A 240 -15.76 27.05 10.25
CA VAL A 240 -14.70 26.64 11.18
C VAL A 240 -13.81 25.57 10.55
N VAL A 241 -14.39 24.57 9.90
CA VAL A 241 -13.65 23.48 9.24
C VAL A 241 -12.83 24.00 8.06
N ILE A 242 -13.38 24.92 7.27
CA ILE A 242 -12.66 25.50 6.13
C ILE A 242 -11.50 26.40 6.60
N ILE A 243 -11.72 27.24 7.62
CA ILE A 243 -10.67 28.09 8.18
C ILE A 243 -9.55 27.23 8.78
N PHE A 244 -9.91 26.22 9.56
CA PHE A 244 -8.95 25.27 10.13
C PHE A 244 -8.14 24.56 9.03
N ASN A 245 -8.79 24.11 7.95
CA ASN A 245 -8.11 23.52 6.80
C ASN A 245 -7.15 24.52 6.15
N ILE A 246 -7.57 25.75 5.88
CA ILE A 246 -6.72 26.82 5.32
C ILE A 246 -5.48 27.03 6.20
N LEU A 247 -5.65 27.11 7.53
CA LEU A 247 -4.53 27.29 8.46
C LEU A 247 -3.54 26.13 8.40
N ILE A 248 -4.02 24.88 8.34
CA ILE A 248 -3.16 23.71 8.16
C ILE A 248 -2.41 23.77 6.83
N GLN A 249 -3.08 24.07 5.71
CA GLN A 249 -2.40 24.14 4.42
C GLN A 249 -1.35 25.26 4.37
N LEU A 250 -1.65 26.43 4.95
CA LEU A 250 -0.67 27.52 5.07
C LEU A 250 0.53 27.10 5.92
N TYR A 251 0.30 26.41 7.04
CA TYR A 251 1.38 25.86 7.85
C TYR A 251 2.26 24.90 7.05
N LEU A 252 1.66 23.94 6.33
CA LEU A 252 2.39 22.97 5.51
C LEU A 252 3.17 23.63 4.36
N LEU A 253 2.67 24.73 3.81
CA LEU A 253 3.35 25.46 2.74
C LEU A 253 4.47 26.38 3.24
N ILE A 254 4.38 26.91 4.47
CA ILE A 254 5.31 27.91 5.01
C ILE A 254 6.40 27.27 5.87
N MET A 255 6.03 26.34 6.77
CA MET A 255 6.93 25.77 7.78
C MET A 255 8.19 25.10 7.20
N PRO A 256 8.12 24.38 6.07
CA PRO A 256 9.30 23.75 5.48
C PRO A 256 10.37 24.71 4.95
N TRP A 257 10.04 26.00 4.76
CA TRP A 257 11.00 27.04 4.40
C TRP A 257 11.70 27.64 5.62
N TYR A 258 11.19 27.39 6.82
CA TYR A 258 11.76 27.91 8.05
C TYR A 258 13.01 27.10 8.45
N PRO A 259 14.19 27.75 8.62
CA PRO A 259 15.42 27.04 8.86
C PRO A 259 15.46 26.37 10.25
N PRO A 260 15.99 25.15 10.36
CA PRO A 260 16.20 24.49 11.65
C PRO A 260 17.30 25.19 12.44
N ALA A 261 17.23 25.12 13.77
CA ALA A 261 18.10 25.87 14.69
C ALA A 261 19.61 25.55 14.56
N GLY A 262 19.99 24.42 13.93
CA GLY A 262 21.38 24.02 13.70
C GLY A 262 21.99 24.46 12.35
N GLY A 263 21.26 25.21 11.52
CA GLY A 263 21.74 25.71 10.22
C GLY A 263 21.26 24.93 9.00
N GLN A 264 21.72 25.33 7.81
CA GLN A 264 21.19 24.89 6.50
C GLN A 264 21.28 23.38 6.19
N TYR A 265 22.13 22.64 6.92
CA TYR A 265 22.32 21.18 6.80
C TYR A 265 21.97 20.41 8.09
N ALA A 266 21.31 21.07 9.06
CA ALA A 266 20.99 20.45 10.35
C ALA A 266 19.70 19.61 10.34
N GLY A 267 19.16 19.28 9.15
CA GLY A 267 18.07 18.33 9.01
C GLY A 267 18.56 16.88 9.08
N ASP A 268 17.63 15.93 9.06
CA ASP A 268 17.91 14.48 9.08
C ASP A 268 18.63 13.97 7.81
N VAL A 269 18.91 14.86 6.86
CA VAL A 269 19.47 14.58 5.53
C VAL A 269 20.76 15.35 5.31
N SER A 270 21.69 14.75 4.56
CA SER A 270 23.02 15.31 4.27
C SER A 270 23.01 16.47 3.25
N PHE A 271 21.83 17.01 2.91
CA PHE A 271 21.62 18.05 1.92
C PHE A 271 20.73 19.15 2.51
N TRP A 272 20.53 20.24 1.77
CA TRP A 272 19.83 21.43 2.24
C TRP A 272 18.41 21.09 2.73
N TYR A 273 18.04 21.56 3.92
CA TYR A 273 16.80 21.15 4.62
C TYR A 273 15.52 21.37 3.80
N ALA A 274 15.46 22.43 2.97
CA ALA A 274 14.29 22.76 2.16
C ALA A 274 14.30 22.11 0.75
N THR A 275 15.21 21.16 0.50
CA THR A 275 15.27 20.42 -0.78
C THR A 275 13.94 19.70 -1.07
N TYR A 276 13.30 19.12 -0.04
CA TYR A 276 11.98 18.49 -0.19
C TYR A 276 10.88 19.48 -0.58
N ALA A 277 10.88 20.69 0.01
CA ALA A 277 9.93 21.73 -0.35
C ALA A 277 10.11 22.21 -1.79
N VAL A 278 11.35 22.45 -2.22
CA VAL A 278 11.66 22.84 -3.60
C VAL A 278 11.32 21.75 -4.60
N THR A 279 11.59 20.48 -4.24
CA THR A 279 11.28 19.32 -5.09
C THR A 279 9.77 19.12 -5.21
N GLY A 280 9.03 19.31 -4.12
CA GLY A 280 7.56 19.27 -4.09
C GLY A 280 6.90 20.39 -4.88
N VAL A 281 7.49 21.60 -4.91
CA VAL A 281 7.00 22.70 -5.77
C VAL A 281 7.21 22.41 -7.27
N GLY A 282 8.21 21.59 -7.60
CA GLY A 282 8.50 21.19 -8.98
C GLY A 282 7.65 20.02 -9.52
N MET A 283 6.83 19.37 -8.67
CA MET A 283 5.87 18.33 -9.05
C MET A 283 4.49 18.93 -9.33
#